data_AF-A0A822ALU6-F1
#
_entry.id   AF-A0A822ALU6-F1
#
_cell.length_a   1.000
_cell.length_b   1.000
_cell.length_c   1.000
_cell.angle_alpha   90.00
_cell.angle_beta   90.00
_cell.angle_gamma   90.00
#
_symmetry.space_group_name_H-M   'P 1'
#
loop_
_entity.id
_entity.type
_entity.pdbx_description
1 polymer ?
#
loop_
_entity_poly.entity_id
_entity_poly.type
_entity_poly.pdbx_seq_one_letter_code
_entity_poly.pdbx_strand_id
1 'polypeptide(L)'
;GYNLPADQLDCSISISPDETLKHGSVTLAAITSSANGISHATSLLTTGLLAKNALDCGLRIPSFTQTYLSPGSGVVTTYLRESGTLKSLEKLG
;
A
#
# COMPACT_ATOMS: atom_id res chain seq x y z
N GLY A 1 13.94 -15.39 -13.86
CA GLY A 1 13.88 -14.73 -12.54
C GLY A 1 13.49 -15.74 -11.49
N TYR A 2 13.45 -15.38 -10.20
CA TYR A 2 12.94 -16.24 -9.11
C TYR A 2 13.60 -17.64 -8.94
N ASN A 3 14.79 -17.85 -9.55
CA ASN A 3 15.49 -19.14 -9.56
C ASN A 3 14.65 -20.34 -10.05
N LEU A 4 13.71 -20.07 -10.96
CA LEU A 4 12.83 -21.06 -11.56
C LEU A 4 13.21 -21.31 -13.03
N PRO A 5 12.98 -22.54 -13.55
CA PRO A 5 13.17 -22.84 -14.96
C PRO A 5 12.14 -22.06 -15.81
N ALA A 6 12.49 -21.80 -17.08
CA ALA A 6 11.78 -20.85 -17.93
C ALA A 6 10.29 -21.22 -18.17
N ASP A 7 9.99 -22.51 -18.14
CA ASP A 7 8.65 -23.08 -18.26
C ASP A 7 7.74 -22.80 -17.06
N GLN A 8 8.31 -22.42 -15.90
CA GLN A 8 7.55 -22.20 -14.65
C GLN A 8 7.42 -20.72 -14.27
N LEU A 9 8.00 -19.80 -15.05
CA LEU A 9 7.98 -18.37 -14.74
C LEU A 9 6.60 -17.72 -14.92
N ASP A 10 5.77 -18.27 -15.81
CA ASP A 10 4.44 -17.74 -16.14
C ASP A 10 3.30 -18.41 -15.34
N CYS A 11 3.66 -19.20 -14.32
CA CYS A 11 2.70 -19.83 -13.44
C CYS A 11 1.87 -18.79 -12.67
N SER A 12 0.55 -18.91 -12.76
CA SER A 12 -0.42 -18.06 -12.08
C SER A 12 -1.61 -18.88 -11.55
N ILE A 13 -2.21 -18.43 -10.46
CA ILE A 13 -3.35 -19.07 -9.79
C ILE A 13 -4.49 -18.06 -9.66
N SER A 14 -5.73 -18.48 -9.92
CA SER A 14 -6.91 -17.63 -9.72
C SER A 14 -7.30 -17.65 -8.24
N ILE A 15 -7.38 -16.47 -7.61
CA ILE A 15 -7.89 -16.32 -6.23
C ILE A 15 -9.38 -15.99 -6.24
N SER A 16 -9.81 -15.22 -7.23
CA SER A 16 -11.22 -14.91 -7.50
C SER A 16 -11.43 -14.81 -9.02
N PRO A 17 -12.67 -14.65 -9.52
CA PRO A 17 -12.95 -14.57 -10.96
C PRO A 17 -12.17 -13.46 -11.67
N ASP A 18 -11.88 -12.37 -10.96
CA ASP A 18 -11.23 -11.17 -11.51
C ASP A 18 -9.80 -10.96 -10.97
N GLU A 19 -9.29 -11.85 -10.12
CA GLU A 19 -7.97 -11.71 -9.49
C GLU A 19 -7.11 -12.96 -9.65
N THR A 20 -5.91 -12.75 -10.18
CA THR A 20 -4.91 -13.79 -10.39
C THR A 20 -3.64 -13.45 -9.63
N LEU A 21 -3.16 -14.40 -8.83
CA LEU A 21 -1.87 -14.33 -8.17
C LEU A 21 -0.81 -14.93 -9.07
N LYS A 22 0.30 -14.23 -9.24
CA LYS A 22 1.45 -14.67 -10.03
C LYS A 22 2.73 -14.42 -9.26
N HIS A 23 3.83 -14.87 -9.84
CA HIS A 23 5.15 -14.59 -9.31
C HIS A 23 5.39 -13.08 -9.26
N GLY A 24 5.77 -12.57 -8.09
CA GLY A 24 5.92 -11.13 -7.84
C GLY A 24 4.64 -10.38 -7.47
N SER A 25 3.48 -11.05 -7.33
CA SER A 25 2.29 -10.43 -6.72
C SER A 25 2.59 -10.01 -5.28
N VAL A 26 2.18 -8.80 -4.92
CA VAL A 26 2.34 -8.26 -3.56
C VAL A 26 1.16 -8.74 -2.72
N THR A 27 1.43 -9.52 -1.67
CA THR A 27 0.41 -10.01 -0.73
C THR A 27 0.35 -9.22 0.56
N LEU A 28 1.39 -8.44 0.86
CA LEU A 28 1.46 -7.57 2.04
C LEU A 28 2.10 -6.25 1.66
N ALA A 29 1.42 -5.15 1.98
CA ALA A 29 1.91 -3.80 1.80
C ALA A 29 1.81 -3.05 3.13
N ALA A 30 2.95 -2.71 3.70
CA ALA A 30 3.01 -2.00 4.98
C ALA A 30 3.68 -0.64 4.84
N ILE A 31 3.02 0.40 5.33
CA ILE A 31 3.59 1.74 5.48
C ILE A 31 3.95 1.92 6.95
N THR A 32 5.25 1.87 7.23
CA THR A 32 5.81 2.01 8.58
C THR A 32 6.79 3.17 8.62
N SER A 33 6.75 3.99 9.67
CA SER A 33 7.78 5.00 9.93
C SER A 33 8.65 4.58 11.10
N SER A 34 9.97 4.72 10.98
CA SER A 34 10.85 4.78 12.14
C SER A 34 10.61 6.09 12.91
N ALA A 35 10.67 6.05 14.23
CA ALA A 35 10.26 7.15 15.13
C ALA A 35 11.07 8.45 15.04
N ASN A 36 12.07 8.56 14.16
CA ASN A 36 13.08 9.63 14.18
C ASN A 36 13.04 10.50 12.91
N GLY A 37 12.31 11.63 12.92
CA GLY A 37 12.58 12.77 12.01
C GLY A 37 11.41 13.36 11.21
N ILE A 38 11.46 14.68 10.97
CA ILE A 38 10.51 15.49 10.18
C ILE A 38 10.51 15.15 8.68
N SER A 39 11.63 14.65 8.13
CA SER A 39 11.76 14.21 6.74
C SER A 39 10.81 13.06 6.36
N HIS A 40 10.35 12.30 7.35
CA HIS A 40 9.39 11.20 7.17
C HIS A 40 7.93 11.67 7.10
N ALA A 41 7.61 12.88 7.58
CA ALA A 41 6.24 13.42 7.57
C ALA A 41 5.79 13.80 6.15
N THR A 42 6.65 14.49 5.38
CA THR A 42 6.33 14.89 4.00
C THR A 42 6.07 13.69 3.11
N SER A 43 6.90 12.64 3.18
CA SER A 43 6.71 11.42 2.39
C SER A 43 5.38 10.73 2.72
N LEU A 44 5.00 10.66 3.99
CA LEU A 44 3.71 10.08 4.39
C LEU A 44 2.51 10.93 3.95
N LEU A 45 2.62 12.26 4.02
CA LEU A 45 1.61 13.16 3.49
C LEU A 45 1.45 12.99 1.97
N THR A 46 2.56 12.88 1.23
CA THR A 46 2.53 12.63 -0.21
C THR A 46 1.87 11.29 -0.53
N THR A 47 2.15 10.23 0.23
CA THR A 47 1.48 8.93 0.07
C THR A 47 -0.01 9.03 0.34
N GLY A 48 -0.41 9.81 1.34
CA GLY A 48 -1.81 10.06 1.63
C GLY A 48 -2.54 10.85 0.54
N LEU A 49 -1.87 11.81 -0.10
CA LEU A 49 -2.38 12.51 -1.29
C LEU A 49 -2.48 11.57 -2.50
N LEU A 50 -1.48 10.70 -2.69
CA LEU A 50 -1.51 9.67 -3.73
C LEU A 50 -2.70 8.72 -3.52
N ALA A 51 -2.97 8.30 -2.28
CA ALA A 51 -4.09 7.45 -1.94
C ALA A 51 -5.44 8.12 -2.25
N LYS A 52 -5.55 9.42 -1.96
CA LYS A 52 -6.73 10.21 -2.35
C LYS A 52 -6.94 10.21 -3.86
N ASN A 53 -5.89 10.52 -4.62
CA ASN A 53 -5.96 10.53 -6.09
C ASN A 53 -6.30 9.13 -6.65
N ALA A 54 -5.75 8.07 -6.07
CA ALA A 54 -6.06 6.69 -6.48
C ALA A 54 -7.55 6.38 -6.29
N LEU A 55 -8.13 6.78 -5.16
CA LEU A 55 -9.56 6.64 -4.90
C LEU A 55 -10.42 7.46 -5.86
N ASP A 56 -10.00 8.70 -6.16
CA ASP A 56 -10.69 9.58 -7.12
C ASP A 56 -10.63 9.02 -8.55
N CYS A 57 -9.56 8.28 -8.90
CA CYS A 57 -9.43 7.53 -10.14
C CYS A 57 -10.16 6.16 -10.11
N GLY A 58 -10.80 5.78 -9.01
CA GLY A 58 -11.50 4.50 -8.88
C GLY A 58 -10.58 3.28 -8.71
N LEU A 59 -9.29 3.48 -8.43
CA LEU A 59 -8.35 2.40 -8.16
C LEU A 59 -8.65 1.74 -6.82
N ARG A 60 -8.45 0.43 -6.76
CA ARG A 60 -8.65 -0.39 -5.57
C ARG A 60 -7.49 -1.36 -5.40
N ILE A 61 -7.21 -1.72 -4.15
CA ILE A 61 -6.22 -2.73 -3.81
C ILE A 61 -6.84 -4.12 -4.04
N PRO A 62 -6.08 -5.09 -4.61
CA PRO A 62 -6.56 -6.47 -4.74
C PRO A 62 -6.91 -7.08 -3.39
N SER A 63 -7.96 -7.90 -3.34
CA SER A 63 -8.50 -8.46 -2.10
C SER A 63 -7.51 -9.36 -1.34
N PHE A 64 -6.57 -9.97 -2.06
CA PHE A 64 -5.52 -10.81 -1.48
C PHE A 64 -4.34 -10.03 -0.88
N THR A 65 -4.31 -8.69 -1.00
CA THR A 65 -3.24 -7.86 -0.45
C THR A 65 -3.66 -7.32 0.91
N GLN A 66 -2.93 -7.70 1.97
CA GLN A 66 -3.13 -7.13 3.29
C GLN A 66 -2.34 -5.84 3.46
N THR A 67 -3.03 -4.77 3.87
CA THR A 67 -2.45 -3.46 4.11
C THR A 67 -2.25 -3.19 5.60
N TYR A 68 -1.12 -2.57 5.95
CA TYR A 68 -0.83 -2.15 7.32
C TYR A 68 -0.29 -0.73 7.34
N LEU A 69 -0.85 0.12 8.19
CA LEU A 69 -0.35 1.48 8.43
C LEU A 69 0.05 1.63 9.89
N SER A 70 1.35 1.86 10.14
CA SER A 70 1.89 2.12 11.48
C SER A 70 2.74 3.39 11.46
N PRO A 71 2.13 4.56 11.72
CA PRO A 71 2.84 5.81 11.87
C PRO A 71 3.62 5.79 13.20
N GLY A 72 4.94 5.62 13.11
CA GLY A 72 5.81 5.46 14.29
C GLY A 72 6.00 6.70 15.18
N SER A 73 5.28 7.80 14.91
CA SER A 73 5.33 9.03 15.72
C SER A 73 3.95 9.68 15.80
N GLY A 74 3.52 10.05 17.01
CA GLY A 74 2.22 10.71 17.23
C GLY A 74 2.07 12.05 16.50
N VAL A 75 3.18 12.77 16.30
CA VAL A 75 3.20 14.03 15.54
C VAL A 75 2.82 13.80 14.08
N VAL A 76 3.32 12.73 13.46
CA VAL A 76 3.01 12.37 12.07
C VAL A 76 1.53 12.00 11.93
N THR A 77 0.98 11.26 12.88
CA THR A 77 -0.45 10.92 12.91
C THR A 77 -1.32 12.18 12.96
N THR A 78 -0.92 13.20 13.73
CA THR A 78 -1.63 14.49 13.77
C THR A 78 -1.60 15.20 12.41
N TYR A 79 -0.45 15.29 11.75
CA TYR A 79 -0.36 15.89 10.40
C TYR A 79 -1.20 15.14 9.36
N LEU A 80 -1.20 13.80 9.38
CA LEU A 80 -2.04 12.99 8.49
C LEU A 80 -3.53 13.21 8.74
N ARG A 81 -3.92 13.39 10.01
CA ARG A 81 -5.30 13.67 10.40
C ARG A 81 -5.74 15.07 9.98
N GLU A 82 -4.94 16.09 10.26
CA GLU A 82 -5.24 17.50 9.91
C GLU A 82 -5.30 17.73 8.41
N SER A 83 -4.43 17.07 7.64
CA SER A 83 -4.47 17.11 6.17
C SER A 83 -5.63 16.32 5.55
N GLY A 84 -6.39 15.55 6.35
CA GLY A 84 -7.46 14.66 5.87
C GLY A 84 -6.96 13.46 5.06
N THR A 85 -5.64 13.27 4.97
CA THR A 85 -5.03 12.20 4.17
C THR A 85 -5.09 10.84 4.87
N LEU A 86 -5.17 10.82 6.20
CA LEU A 86 -5.34 9.59 6.98
C LEU A 86 -6.58 8.79 6.53
N LYS A 87 -7.71 9.47 6.35
CA LYS A 87 -8.97 8.84 5.89
C LYS A 87 -8.84 8.27 4.47
N SER A 88 -8.00 8.87 3.63
CA SER A 88 -7.76 8.39 2.27
C SER A 88 -6.92 7.12 2.29
N LEU A 89 -5.94 7.03 3.19
CA LEU A 89 -5.14 5.82 3.41
C LEU A 89 -6.02 4.67 3.93
N GLU A 90 -6.83 4.93 4.97
CA GLU A 90 -7.76 3.94 5.55
C GLU A 90 -8.81 3.45 4.55
N LYS A 91 -9.25 4.31 3.62
CA LYS A 91 -10.25 3.94 2.61
C LYS A 91 -9.65 3.15 1.45
N LEU A 92 -8.38 3.37 1.12
CA LEU A 92 -7.71 2.65 0.03
C LEU A 92 -7.35 1.22 0.45
N GLY A 93 -7.02 1.00 1.72
CA GLY A 93 -6.71 -0.31 2.28
C GLY A 93 -6.85 -0.37 3.78
#